data_AF-A0A4R4MQX0-F1
#
_entry.id   AF-A0A4R4MQX0-F1
#
_cell.length_a   1.000
_cell.length_b   1.000
_cell.length_c   1.000
_cell.angle_alpha   90.00
_cell.angle_beta   90.00
_cell.angle_gamma   90.00
#
_symmetry.space_group_name_H-M   'P 1'
#
loop_
_entity.id
_entity.type
_entity.pdbx_description
1 polymer ?
#
loop_
_entity_poly.entity_id
_entity_poly.type
_entity_poly.pdbx_seq_one_letter_code
_entity_poly.pdbx_strand_id
1 'polypeptide(L)'
;MTVAVLTGIAFVVVLGVMVGAARPRRSSGLADFHVAAREVSPWWNGAAISSEVTSAAACLGTAGLIATHGGPMLWYPVGAAAGFVVILALVVAPLRRSGTYTLPDFAGWRLRSARLRPFTTCFLLVIGLSFMVAQLHAAGIVVRLLTGLPPWLGWAAVGAATLG
;
A
#
# COMPACT_ATOMS: atom_id res chain seq x y z
N MET A 1 29.83 -4.80 -6.83
CA MET A 1 28.41 -4.55 -7.13
C MET A 1 27.50 -4.91 -5.95
N THR A 2 27.60 -6.12 -5.39
CA THR A 2 26.76 -6.60 -4.27
C THR A 2 26.82 -5.75 -3.01
N VAL A 3 28.01 -5.26 -2.61
CA VAL A 3 28.16 -4.40 -1.42
C VAL A 3 27.36 -3.10 -1.57
N ALA A 4 27.51 -2.40 -2.69
CA ALA A 4 26.79 -1.15 -2.95
C ALA A 4 25.26 -1.34 -2.95
N VAL A 5 24.78 -2.45 -3.52
CA VAL A 5 23.35 -2.82 -3.50
C VAL A 5 22.86 -3.04 -2.07
N LEU A 6 23.58 -3.83 -1.27
CA LEU A 6 23.20 -4.11 0.11
C LEU A 6 23.22 -2.84 0.96
N THR A 7 24.21 -1.98 0.77
CA THR A 7 24.27 -0.67 1.44
C THR A 7 23.08 0.21 1.04
N GLY A 8 22.69 0.23 -0.23
CA GLY A 8 21.51 0.95 -0.71
C GLY A 8 20.20 0.43 -0.10
N ILE A 9 20.01 -0.90 -0.07
CA ILE A 9 18.84 -1.52 0.56
C ILE A 9 18.78 -1.19 2.05
N ALA A 10 19.90 -1.35 2.76
CA ALA A 10 19.99 -1.04 4.18
C ALA A 10 19.69 0.43 4.47
N PHE A 11 20.22 1.35 3.65
CA PHE A 11 19.96 2.78 3.76
C PHE A 11 18.47 3.11 3.66
N VAL A 12 17.78 2.58 2.64
CA VAL A 12 16.34 2.82 2.45
C VAL A 12 15.51 2.24 3.60
N VAL A 13 15.84 1.04 4.07
CA VAL A 13 15.14 0.40 5.20
C VAL A 13 15.31 1.21 6.49
N VAL A 14 16.56 1.57 6.83
CA VAL A 14 16.85 2.34 8.04
C VAL A 14 16.18 3.71 7.98
N LEU A 15 16.25 4.40 6.83
CA LEU A 15 15.58 5.69 6.66
C LEU A 15 14.06 5.56 6.85
N GLY A 16 13.45 4.53 6.27
CA GLY A 16 12.01 4.25 6.43
C GLY A 16 11.62 4.02 7.88
N VAL A 17 12.38 3.19 8.61
CA VAL A 17 12.16 2.91 10.03
C VAL A 17 12.34 4.18 10.87
N MET A 18 13.40 4.98 10.64
CA MET A 18 13.61 6.21 11.39
C MET A 18 12.48 7.22 11.19
N VAL A 19 12.02 7.40 9.94
CA VAL A 19 10.89 8.30 9.63
C VAL A 19 9.59 7.79 10.26
N GLY A 20 9.36 6.47 10.26
CA GLY A 20 8.20 5.84 10.89
C GLY A 20 8.21 5.95 12.43
N ALA A 21 9.37 5.75 13.05
CA ALA A 21 9.56 5.78 14.50
C ALA A 21 9.55 7.21 15.09
N ALA A 22 9.92 8.22 14.30
CA ALA A 22 9.95 9.62 14.72
C ALA A 22 8.56 10.24 14.94
N ARG A 23 7.47 9.57 14.53
CA ARG A 23 6.10 10.07 14.76
C ARG A 23 5.59 9.65 16.14
N PRO A 24 5.09 10.60 16.96
CA PRO A 24 4.62 10.28 18.30
C PRO A 24 3.46 9.27 18.24
N ARG A 25 3.65 8.11 18.87
CA ARG A 25 2.66 7.01 19.00
C ARG A 25 1.45 7.38 19.89
N ARG A 26 1.25 8.64 20.24
CA ARG A 26 0.20 9.08 21.18
C ARG A 26 -1.11 9.30 20.44
N SER A 27 -1.88 8.22 20.27
CA SER A 27 -3.31 8.31 19.99
C SER A 27 -4.08 8.14 21.30
N SER A 28 -4.72 9.20 21.77
CA SER A 28 -5.54 9.19 23.00
C SER A 28 -6.92 8.53 22.84
N GLY A 29 -7.27 8.03 21.64
CA GLY A 29 -8.50 7.27 21.41
C GLY A 29 -8.65 6.71 19.98
N LEU A 30 -9.70 5.92 19.73
CA LEU A 30 -10.00 5.32 18.41
C LEU A 30 -10.24 6.39 17.33
N ALA A 31 -10.88 7.50 17.71
CA ALA A 31 -11.15 8.63 16.81
C ALA A 31 -9.85 9.37 16.44
N ASP A 32 -8.92 9.54 17.38
CA ASP A 32 -7.62 10.16 17.12
C ASP A 32 -6.75 9.29 16.19
N PHE A 33 -6.86 7.97 16.32
CA PHE A 33 -6.17 7.00 15.46
C PHE A 33 -6.72 7.02 14.04
N HIS A 34 -8.04 7.04 13.88
CA HIS A 34 -8.69 7.05 12.57
C HIS A 34 -8.54 8.36 11.80
N VAL A 35 -8.28 9.48 12.49
CA VAL A 35 -8.16 10.81 11.88
C VAL A 35 -6.70 11.32 11.88
N ALA A 36 -5.76 10.55 12.44
CA ALA A 36 -4.37 10.98 12.64
C ALA A 36 -4.28 12.41 13.23
N ALA A 37 -5.12 12.69 14.25
CA ALA A 37 -5.26 14.00 14.89
C ALA A 37 -5.51 15.22 13.96
N ARG A 38 -5.88 15.02 12.68
CA ARG A 38 -5.93 16.06 11.63
C ARG A 38 -4.60 16.77 11.36
N GLU A 39 -3.48 16.21 11.79
CA GLU A 39 -2.15 16.83 11.68
C GLU A 39 -1.46 16.54 10.33
N VAL A 40 -1.96 15.57 9.55
CA VAL A 40 -1.33 15.18 8.28
C VAL A 40 -1.75 16.13 7.15
N SER A 41 -0.80 16.90 6.65
CA SER A 41 -0.99 17.78 5.49
C SER A 41 -1.50 17.01 4.25
N PRO A 42 -2.38 17.60 3.43
CA PRO A 42 -2.86 16.99 2.18
C PRO A 42 -1.74 16.50 1.26
N TRP A 43 -0.60 17.20 1.24
CA TRP A 43 0.57 16.81 0.45
C TRP A 43 1.18 15.50 0.92
N TRP A 44 1.36 15.34 2.24
CA TRP A 44 1.88 14.09 2.82
C TRP A 44 0.90 12.93 2.65
N ASN A 45 -0.40 13.18 2.78
CA ASN A 45 -1.42 12.16 2.53
C ASN A 45 -1.47 11.75 1.05
N GLY A 46 -1.40 12.72 0.13
CA GLY A 46 -1.34 12.47 -1.30
C GLY A 46 -0.08 11.70 -1.71
N ALA A 47 1.07 12.04 -1.13
CA ALA A 47 2.32 11.32 -1.35
C ALA A 47 2.23 9.86 -0.86
N ALA A 48 1.65 9.63 0.31
CA ALA A 48 1.45 8.28 0.85
C ALA A 48 0.54 7.42 -0.05
N ILE A 49 -0.57 7.97 -0.53
CA ILE A 49 -1.47 7.26 -1.45
C ILE A 49 -0.76 6.98 -2.78
N SER A 50 -0.04 7.96 -3.32
CA SER A 50 0.68 7.81 -4.58
C SER A 50 1.80 6.75 -4.48
N SER A 51 2.49 6.67 -3.34
CA SER A 51 3.49 5.62 -3.10
C SER A 51 2.88 4.23 -3.03
N GLU A 52 1.68 4.10 -2.47
CA GLU A 52 0.96 2.82 -2.42
C GLU A 52 0.55 2.37 -3.84
N VAL A 53 0.06 3.31 -4.66
CA VAL A 53 -0.29 3.03 -6.07
C VAL A 53 0.94 2.60 -6.89
N THR A 54 2.13 3.11 -6.56
CA THR A 54 3.40 2.80 -7.27
C THR A 54 4.17 1.63 -6.63
N SER A 55 3.49 0.78 -5.87
CA SER A 55 4.08 -0.34 -5.12
C SER A 55 5.00 -1.27 -5.94
N ALA A 56 5.85 -2.01 -5.23
CA ALA A 56 6.75 -3.01 -5.83
C ALA A 56 5.99 -4.08 -6.64
N ALA A 57 4.81 -4.49 -6.16
CA ALA A 57 3.94 -5.42 -6.86
C ALA A 57 3.43 -4.82 -8.19
N ALA A 58 3.05 -3.55 -8.21
CA ALA A 58 2.61 -2.86 -9.44
C ALA A 58 3.77 -2.72 -10.44
N CYS A 59 4.96 -2.32 -9.98
CA CYS A 59 6.14 -2.15 -10.82
C CYS A 59 6.61 -3.48 -11.43
N LEU A 60 6.83 -4.51 -10.61
CA LEU A 60 7.26 -5.83 -11.10
C LEU A 60 6.17 -6.55 -11.88
N GLY A 61 4.90 -6.40 -11.47
CA GLY A 61 3.76 -6.98 -12.17
C GLY A 61 3.60 -6.41 -13.56
N THR A 62 3.65 -5.09 -13.70
CA THR A 62 3.57 -4.42 -15.01
C THR A 62 4.80 -4.77 -15.87
N ALA A 63 6.00 -4.73 -15.30
CA ALA A 63 7.22 -5.12 -16.02
C ALA A 63 7.14 -6.58 -16.51
N GLY A 64 6.64 -7.49 -15.67
CA GLY A 64 6.42 -8.90 -16.04
C GLY A 64 5.39 -9.06 -17.16
N LEU A 65 4.27 -8.34 -17.10
CA LEU A 65 3.25 -8.32 -18.15
C LEU A 65 3.82 -7.80 -19.47
N ILE A 66 4.56 -6.69 -19.45
CA ILE A 66 5.21 -6.14 -20.65
C ILE A 66 6.24 -7.13 -21.22
N ALA A 67 7.05 -7.76 -20.36
CA ALA A 67 8.05 -8.73 -20.80
C ALA A 67 7.43 -9.98 -21.45
N THR A 68 6.21 -10.35 -21.04
CA THR A 68 5.55 -11.58 -21.50
C THR A 68 4.55 -11.35 -22.64
N HIS A 69 3.88 -10.19 -22.66
CA HIS A 69 2.79 -9.88 -23.61
C HIS A 69 3.07 -8.63 -24.47
N GLY A 70 4.21 -7.96 -24.26
CA GLY A 70 4.69 -6.84 -25.09
C GLY A 70 4.07 -5.48 -24.77
N GLY A 71 4.26 -4.55 -25.70
CA GLY A 71 3.89 -3.13 -25.59
C GLY A 71 2.44 -2.82 -25.20
N PRO A 72 1.40 -3.58 -25.60
CA PRO A 72 0.02 -3.30 -25.20
C PRO A 72 -0.21 -3.26 -23.69
N MET A 73 0.64 -3.93 -22.91
CA MET A 73 0.54 -3.94 -21.44
C MET A 73 0.88 -2.59 -20.80
N LEU A 74 1.46 -1.64 -21.55
CA LEU A 74 1.67 -0.26 -21.10
C LEU A 74 0.35 0.47 -20.77
N TRP A 75 -0.79 -0.04 -21.24
CA TRP A 75 -2.11 0.49 -20.87
C TRP A 75 -2.54 0.17 -19.44
N TYR A 76 -1.96 -0.85 -18.79
CA TYR A 76 -2.34 -1.23 -17.42
C TYR A 76 -2.13 -0.09 -16.40
N PRO A 77 -0.95 0.56 -16.33
CA PRO A 77 -0.74 1.71 -15.46
C PRO A 77 -1.67 2.89 -15.77
N VAL A 78 -1.97 3.13 -17.06
CA VAL A 78 -2.88 4.20 -17.48
C VAL A 78 -4.30 3.92 -16.98
N GLY A 79 -4.77 2.68 -17.13
CA GLY A 79 -6.05 2.24 -16.60
C GLY A 79 -6.14 2.35 -15.08
N ALA A 80 -5.06 1.99 -14.37
CA ALA A 80 -4.98 2.14 -12.91
C ALA A 80 -5.09 3.62 -12.49
N ALA A 81 -4.36 4.52 -13.15
CA ALA A 81 -4.43 5.95 -12.91
C ALA A 81 -5.83 6.53 -13.20
N ALA A 82 -6.44 6.13 -14.31
CA ALA A 82 -7.81 6.53 -14.67
C ALA A 82 -8.83 6.04 -13.63
N GLY A 83 -8.72 4.79 -13.18
CA GLY A 83 -9.56 4.23 -12.12
C GLY A 83 -9.43 5.00 -10.81
N PHE A 84 -8.22 5.42 -10.45
CA PHE A 84 -8.00 6.27 -9.27
C PHE A 84 -8.72 7.62 -9.38
N VAL A 85 -8.67 8.28 -10.54
CA VAL A 85 -9.42 9.52 -10.79
C VAL A 85 -10.93 9.31 -10.65
N VAL A 86 -11.44 8.20 -11.17
CA VAL A 86 -12.87 7.84 -11.05
C VAL A 86 -13.26 7.66 -9.59
N ILE A 87 -12.46 6.95 -8.79
CA ILE A 87 -12.70 6.78 -7.35
C ILE A 87 -12.65 8.13 -6.63
N LEU A 88 -11.67 8.98 -6.95
CA LEU A 88 -11.57 10.32 -6.39
C LEU A 88 -12.81 11.16 -6.69
N ALA A 89 -13.31 11.11 -7.92
CA ALA A 89 -14.48 11.88 -8.33
C ALA A 89 -15.78 11.36 -7.71
N LEU A 90 -15.98 10.04 -7.71
CA LEU A 90 -17.28 9.44 -7.40
C LEU A 90 -17.45 9.01 -5.93
N VAL A 91 -16.38 8.59 -5.27
CA VAL A 91 -16.45 7.96 -3.94
C VAL A 91 -16.06 8.94 -2.84
N VAL A 92 -15.08 9.81 -3.08
CA VAL A 92 -14.54 10.68 -2.02
C VAL A 92 -15.58 11.66 -1.49
N ALA A 93 -16.36 12.31 -2.35
CA ALA A 93 -17.38 13.27 -1.89
C ALA A 93 -18.47 12.60 -1.01
N PRO A 94 -19.06 11.46 -1.41
CA PRO A 94 -19.94 10.70 -0.53
C PRO A 94 -19.28 10.21 0.76
N LEU A 95 -18.03 9.75 0.70
CA LEU A 95 -17.29 9.26 1.87
C LEU A 95 -17.03 10.38 2.89
N ARG A 96 -16.75 11.60 2.42
CA ARG A 96 -16.62 12.77 3.30
C ARG A 96 -17.95 13.16 3.97
N ARG A 97 -19.08 12.97 3.27
CA ARG A 97 -20.41 13.29 3.79
C ARG A 97 -20.96 12.24 4.77
N SER A 98 -20.52 10.98 4.67
CA SER A 98 -21.00 9.91 5.54
C SER A 98 -20.45 10.00 6.97
N GLY A 99 -19.33 10.68 7.19
CA GLY A 99 -18.68 10.79 8.50
C GLY A 99 -18.13 9.45 9.03
N THR A 100 -18.08 8.42 8.20
CA THR A 100 -17.61 7.07 8.55
C THR A 100 -16.10 6.96 8.37
N TYR A 101 -15.43 6.27 9.30
CA TYR A 101 -13.98 6.14 9.30
C TYR A 101 -13.44 4.89 8.60
N THR A 102 -14.29 3.91 8.27
CA THR A 102 -13.88 2.66 7.62
C THR A 102 -14.70 2.39 6.35
N LEU A 103 -14.10 1.71 5.36
CA LEU A 103 -14.82 1.30 4.15
C LEU A 103 -16.05 0.40 4.43
N PRO A 104 -15.98 -0.59 5.35
CA PRO A 104 -17.16 -1.38 5.71
C PRO A 104 -18.32 -0.55 6.27
N ASP A 105 -18.01 0.47 7.08
CA ASP A 105 -19.02 1.39 7.62
C ASP A 105 -19.62 2.26 6.52
N PHE A 106 -18.78 2.75 5.61
CA PHE A 106 -19.23 3.51 4.45
C PHE A 106 -20.16 2.69 3.55
N ALA A 107 -19.82 1.41 3.29
CA ALA A 107 -20.66 0.52 2.50
C ALA A 107 -22.02 0.29 3.18
N GLY A 108 -22.03 0.06 4.50
CA GLY A 108 -23.25 -0.09 5.29
C GLY A 108 -24.11 1.17 5.29
N TRP A 109 -23.50 2.36 5.38
CA TRP A 109 -24.19 3.65 5.31
C TRP A 109 -24.78 3.90 3.92
N ARG A 110 -23.99 3.71 2.86
CA ARG A 110 -24.38 4.00 1.48
C ARG A 110 -25.51 3.12 0.99
N LEU A 111 -25.48 1.84 1.35
CA LEU A 111 -26.45 0.83 0.88
C LEU A 111 -27.48 0.45 1.95
N ARG A 112 -27.45 1.13 3.12
CA ARG A 112 -28.40 0.99 4.23
C ARG A 112 -28.60 -0.46 4.69
N SER A 113 -27.53 -1.26 4.71
CA SER A 113 -27.59 -2.69 5.07
C SER A 113 -26.50 -3.09 6.04
N ALA A 114 -26.91 -3.67 7.18
CA ALA A 114 -26.01 -4.14 8.22
C ALA A 114 -25.18 -5.36 7.80
N ARG A 115 -25.68 -6.18 6.86
CA ARG A 115 -24.98 -7.38 6.37
C ARG A 115 -23.78 -7.05 5.48
N LEU A 116 -23.75 -5.85 4.91
CA LEU A 116 -22.65 -5.42 4.04
C LEU A 116 -21.36 -5.12 4.79
N ARG A 117 -21.47 -4.79 6.09
CA ARG A 117 -20.30 -4.52 6.92
C ARG A 117 -19.39 -5.76 7.05
N PRO A 118 -19.84 -6.93 7.54
CA PRO A 118 -18.98 -8.12 7.61
C PRO A 118 -18.55 -8.62 6.23
N PHE A 119 -19.41 -8.51 5.21
CA PHE A 119 -19.05 -8.88 3.84
C PHE A 119 -17.89 -8.03 3.30
N THR A 120 -17.99 -6.70 3.42
CA THR A 120 -16.95 -5.77 2.95
C THR A 120 -15.66 -5.96 3.76
N THR A 121 -15.75 -6.20 5.07
CA THR A 121 -14.59 -6.53 5.90
C THR A 121 -13.88 -7.80 5.39
N CYS A 122 -14.62 -8.89 5.17
CA CYS A 122 -14.05 -10.13 4.65
C CYS A 122 -13.40 -9.92 3.27
N PHE A 123 -14.10 -9.22 2.38
CA PHE A 123 -13.62 -8.91 1.04
C PHE A 123 -12.31 -8.09 1.08
N LEU A 124 -12.23 -7.06 1.92
CA LEU A 124 -11.02 -6.26 2.11
C LEU A 124 -9.86 -7.06 2.69
N LEU A 125 -10.14 -7.98 3.63
CA LEU A 125 -9.11 -8.87 4.18
C LEU A 125 -8.55 -9.80 3.10
N VAL A 126 -9.40 -10.41 2.27
CA VAL A 126 -8.96 -11.29 1.18
C VAL A 126 -8.09 -10.53 0.17
N ILE A 127 -8.51 -9.33 -0.23
CA ILE A 127 -7.73 -8.49 -1.15
C ILE A 127 -6.41 -8.07 -0.49
N GLY A 128 -6.45 -7.58 0.75
CA GLY A 128 -5.28 -7.13 1.48
C GLY A 128 -4.25 -8.22 1.71
N LEU A 129 -4.70 -9.45 2.05
CA LEU A 129 -3.82 -10.61 2.19
C LEU A 129 -3.20 -11.00 0.86
N SER A 130 -4.00 -11.06 -0.21
CA SER A 130 -3.50 -11.36 -1.56
C SER A 130 -2.45 -10.35 -2.01
N PHE A 131 -2.69 -9.06 -1.72
CA PHE A 131 -1.77 -7.97 -2.03
C PHE A 131 -0.47 -8.07 -1.21
N MET A 132 -0.56 -8.37 0.08
CA MET A 132 0.63 -8.58 0.93
C MET A 132 1.48 -9.76 0.46
N VAL A 133 0.86 -10.87 0.03
CA VAL A 133 1.60 -12.00 -0.56
C VAL A 133 2.36 -11.55 -1.81
N ALA A 134 1.73 -10.78 -2.70
CA ALA A 134 2.39 -10.24 -3.89
C ALA A 134 3.55 -9.30 -3.54
N GLN A 135 3.38 -8.43 -2.54
CA GLN A 135 4.41 -7.49 -2.07
C GLN A 135 5.63 -8.22 -1.48
N LEU A 136 5.40 -9.25 -0.66
CA LEU A 136 6.47 -10.08 -0.09
C LEU A 136 7.19 -10.87 -1.19
N HIS A 137 6.44 -11.44 -2.14
CA HIS A 137 7.04 -12.13 -3.27
C HIS A 137 7.93 -11.19 -4.11
N ALA A 138 7.45 -9.98 -4.39
CA ALA A 138 8.20 -8.93 -5.07
C ALA A 138 9.51 -8.59 -4.34
N ALA A 139 9.49 -8.41 -3.02
CA ALA A 139 10.68 -8.15 -2.23
C ALA A 139 11.72 -9.28 -2.35
N GLY A 140 11.28 -10.54 -2.33
CA GLY A 140 12.16 -11.70 -2.51
C GLY A 140 12.78 -11.78 -3.91
N ILE A 141 12.03 -11.44 -4.96
CA ILE A 141 12.55 -11.32 -6.33
C ILE A 141 13.63 -10.25 -6.41
N VAL A 142 13.38 -9.06 -5.86
CA VAL A 142 14.32 -7.93 -5.89
C VAL A 142 15.65 -8.30 -5.22
N VAL A 143 15.60 -8.89 -4.02
CA VAL A 143 16.82 -9.34 -3.33
C VAL A 143 17.57 -10.37 -4.16
N ARG A 144 16.88 -11.39 -4.69
CA ARG A 144 17.53 -12.44 -5.49
C ARG A 144 18.19 -11.86 -6.74
N LEU A 145 17.51 -10.97 -7.46
CA LEU A 145 18.02 -10.37 -8.70
C LEU A 145 19.21 -9.44 -8.45
N LEU A 146 19.18 -8.64 -7.39
CA LEU A 146 20.22 -7.63 -7.15
C LEU A 146 21.45 -8.16 -6.41
N THR A 147 21.29 -9.23 -5.62
CA THR A 147 22.37 -9.72 -4.72
C THR A 147 22.75 -11.18 -4.95
N GLY A 148 21.93 -11.97 -5.65
CA GLY A 148 22.10 -13.42 -5.77
C GLY A 148 21.74 -14.20 -4.50
N LEU A 149 21.31 -13.52 -3.42
CA LEU A 149 20.96 -14.13 -2.14
C LEU A 149 19.58 -14.81 -2.18
N PRO A 150 19.29 -15.73 -1.24
CA PRO A 150 18.02 -16.43 -1.21
C PRO A 150 16.83 -15.47 -0.96
N PRO A 151 15.66 -15.70 -1.59
CA PRO A 151 14.50 -14.79 -1.53
C PRO A 151 13.96 -14.50 -0.13
N TRP A 152 14.10 -15.43 0.81
CA TRP A 152 13.58 -15.28 2.17
C TRP A 152 14.22 -14.10 2.90
N LEU A 153 15.43 -13.68 2.52
CA LEU A 153 16.08 -12.49 3.07
C LEU A 153 15.30 -11.21 2.74
N GLY A 154 14.63 -11.16 1.58
CA GLY A 154 13.72 -10.06 1.24
C GLY A 154 12.51 -10.03 2.18
N TRP A 155 11.93 -11.19 2.49
CA TRP A 155 10.81 -11.29 3.43
C TRP A 155 11.23 -10.93 4.84
N ALA A 156 12.40 -11.40 5.29
CA ALA A 156 12.95 -11.10 6.60
C ALA A 156 13.25 -9.60 6.75
N ALA A 157 13.80 -8.95 5.72
CA ALA A 157 14.06 -7.52 5.72
C ALA A 157 12.77 -6.70 5.83
N VAL A 158 11.73 -7.06 5.08
CA VAL A 158 10.40 -6.42 5.18
C VAL A 158 9.81 -6.66 6.58
N GLY A 159 9.83 -7.90 7.07
CA GLY A 159 9.33 -8.25 8.40
C GLY A 159 10.03 -7.46 9.52
N ALA A 160 11.36 -7.41 9.49
CA ALA A 160 12.15 -6.65 10.46
C ALA A 160 11.84 -5.15 10.41
N ALA A 161 11.69 -4.58 9.21
CA ALA A 161 11.33 -3.17 9.04
C ALA A 161 9.92 -2.85 9.57
N THR A 162 8.97 -3.78 9.43
CA THR A 162 7.59 -3.59 9.91
C THR A 162 7.41 -3.79 11.41
N LEU A 163 8.27 -4.58 12.05
CA LEU A 163 8.22 -4.87 13.49
C LEU A 163 8.99 -3.84 14.34
N GLY A 164 9.79 -2.97 13.71
CA GLY A 164 10.63 -1.95 14.34
C GLY A 164 9.92 -0.69 14.83
#